data_AF-L0K174-F1
#
_entry.id   AF-L0K174-F1
#
_cell.length_a   1.000
_cell.length_b   1.000
_cell.length_c   1.000
_cell.angle_alpha   90.00
_cell.angle_beta   90.00
_cell.angle_gamma   90.00
#
_symmetry.space_group_name_H-M   'P 1'
#
loop_
_entity.id
_entity.type
_entity.pdbx_description
1 polymer ?
#
loop_
_entity_poly.entity_id
_entity_poly.type
_entity_poly.pdbx_seq_one_letter_code
_entity_poly.pdbx_strand_id
1 'polypeptide(L)'
;MTEDGPRDEGVLTPEELALEHDSVAELGENRFLVRSEGDASPERALPDGRGGHDHATPRVGDTPEPHAVDIALKVDGEVARYRTSSNDVREVFAELLTWYATQLDADLSPEETLRLMLEHADLER
;
A
#
# COMPACT_ATOMS: atom_id res chain seq x y z
N MET A 1 -10.01 16.95 27.53
CA MET A 1 -10.50 16.03 26.47
C MET A 1 -9.33 15.89 25.53
N THR A 2 -8.55 14.83 25.70
CA THR A 2 -7.35 14.56 24.90
C THR A 2 -7.49 13.12 24.49
N GLU A 3 -8.01 12.90 23.28
CA GLU A 3 -8.15 11.58 22.69
C GLU A 3 -6.82 11.25 22.02
N ASP A 4 -5.94 10.60 22.78
CA ASP A 4 -4.71 9.99 22.27
C ASP A 4 -5.07 8.53 21.95
N GLY A 5 -5.66 8.32 20.77
CA GLY A 5 -5.81 6.99 20.19
C GLY A 5 -4.47 6.54 19.59
N PRO A 6 -4.16 5.23 19.58
CA PRO A 6 -2.91 4.75 19.02
C PRO A 6 -2.81 5.21 17.56
N ARG A 7 -1.85 6.07 17.27
CA ARG A 7 -1.49 6.41 15.89
C ARG A 7 -1.06 5.10 15.24
N ASP A 8 -1.73 4.68 14.17
CA ASP A 8 -1.27 3.61 13.30
C ASP A 8 0.13 3.99 12.80
N GLU A 9 1.14 3.50 13.51
CA GLU A 9 2.55 3.87 13.40
C GLU A 9 3.08 3.36 12.06
N GLY A 10 2.77 4.08 10.98
CA GLY A 10 3.16 3.72 9.62
C GLY A 10 2.24 4.21 8.49
N VAL A 11 1.03 4.68 8.79
CA VAL A 11 0.08 5.15 7.74
C VAL A 11 -0.17 6.65 7.88
N LEU A 12 0.37 7.41 6.92
CA LEU A 12 0.16 8.85 6.82
C LEU A 12 -1.28 9.15 6.36
N THR A 13 -1.92 10.13 7.00
CA THR A 13 -3.19 10.70 6.56
C THR A 13 -3.00 11.56 5.30
N PRO A 14 -4.07 11.86 4.54
CA PRO A 14 -3.97 12.67 3.32
C PRO A 14 -3.33 14.05 3.54
N GLU A 15 -3.62 14.70 4.67
CA GLU A 15 -2.97 15.97 5.04
C GLU A 15 -1.47 15.82 5.38
N GLU A 16 -1.03 14.66 5.87
CA GLU A 16 0.38 14.36 6.15
C GLU A 16 1.17 13.93 4.89
N LEU A 17 0.47 13.60 3.80
CA LEU A 17 1.06 13.28 2.49
C LEU A 17 1.34 14.53 1.63
N ALA A 18 1.32 15.73 2.22
CA ALA A 18 1.63 16.97 1.52
C ALA A 18 3.11 17.02 1.07
N LEU A 19 3.33 17.37 -0.21
CA LEU A 19 4.67 17.43 -0.82
C LEU A 19 5.55 18.56 -0.26
N GLU A 20 4.98 19.48 0.51
CA GLU A 20 5.66 20.66 1.08
C GLU A 20 6.32 20.39 2.44
N HIS A 21 6.35 19.13 2.89
CA HIS A 21 6.86 18.75 4.21
C HIS A 21 8.36 18.41 4.20
N ASP A 22 9.07 18.68 5.29
CA ASP A 22 10.51 18.43 5.46
C ASP A 22 10.92 16.94 5.33
N SER A 23 9.94 16.03 5.39
CA SER A 23 10.13 14.59 5.21
C SER A 23 10.17 14.13 3.75
N VAL A 24 9.95 15.04 2.78
CA VAL A 24 9.85 14.75 1.34
C VAL A 24 11.10 15.21 0.60
N ALA A 25 11.80 14.28 -0.07
CA ALA A 25 12.95 14.56 -0.92
C ALA A 25 12.64 14.31 -2.40
N GLU A 26 12.96 15.26 -3.27
CA GLU A 26 12.77 15.11 -4.72
C GLU A 26 13.87 14.25 -5.35
N LEU A 27 13.47 13.24 -6.11
CA LEU A 27 14.38 12.32 -6.82
C LEU A 27 14.35 12.52 -8.35
N GLY A 28 13.53 13.44 -8.86
CA GLY A 28 13.35 13.73 -10.29
C GLY A 28 11.93 14.16 -10.60
N GLU A 29 11.64 14.41 -11.89
CA GLU A 29 10.32 14.84 -12.34
C GLU A 29 9.25 13.83 -11.90
N ASN A 30 8.32 14.31 -11.07
CA ASN A 30 7.21 13.54 -10.49
C ASN A 30 7.61 12.34 -9.62
N ARG A 31 8.82 12.32 -9.05
CA ARG A 31 9.27 11.25 -8.15
C ARG A 31 9.79 11.80 -6.83
N PHE A 32 9.12 11.42 -5.74
CA PHE A 32 9.41 11.90 -4.39
C PHE A 32 9.66 10.74 -3.44
N LEU A 33 10.59 10.92 -2.50
CA LEU A 33 10.88 10.00 -1.41
C LEU A 33 10.33 10.60 -0.12
N VAL A 34 9.39 9.91 0.50
CA VAL A 34 8.78 10.32 1.77
C VAL A 34 9.39 9.47 2.88
N ARG A 35 10.02 10.12 3.86
CA ARG A 35 10.55 9.46 5.06
C ARG A 35 9.46 9.43 6.12
N SER A 36 9.12 8.26 6.62
CA SER A 36 8.28 8.16 7.82
C SER A 36 9.12 8.49 9.05
N GLU A 37 8.59 9.30 9.99
CA GLU A 37 9.21 9.58 11.29
C GLU A 37 9.29 8.28 12.09
N GLY A 38 10.39 7.55 11.87
CA GLY A 38 10.66 6.21 12.37
C GLY A 38 11.99 5.69 11.82
N ASP A 39 12.43 6.20 10.67
CA ASP A 39 13.75 5.92 10.10
C ASP A 39 14.70 7.12 10.31
N ALA A 40 15.28 7.19 11.50
CA ALA A 40 16.47 8.01 11.72
C ALA A 40 17.54 7.53 10.72
N SER A 41 17.94 8.41 9.81
CA SER A 41 18.87 8.11 8.72
C SER A 41 20.11 7.36 9.21
N PRO A 42 20.46 6.18 8.66
CA PRO A 42 21.81 5.69 8.81
C PRO A 42 22.68 6.42 7.79
N GLU A 43 23.25 7.55 8.21
CA GLU A 43 24.49 8.01 7.62
C GLU A 43 25.54 6.91 7.83
N ARG A 44 25.70 6.08 6.79
CA ARG A 44 26.95 5.42 6.40
C ARG A 44 27.90 5.08 7.55
N ALA A 45 27.54 4.09 8.36
CA ALA A 45 28.47 3.36 9.21
C ALA A 45 28.15 1.86 9.15
N LEU A 46 28.92 1.11 8.37
CA LEU A 46 29.07 -0.33 8.61
C LEU A 46 29.88 -0.46 9.90
N PRO A 47 29.30 -1.07 10.95
CA PRO A 47 29.90 -2.31 11.43
C PRO A 47 28.90 -3.35 11.97
N ASP A 48 29.32 -4.60 11.82
CA ASP A 48 28.93 -5.84 12.52
C ASP A 48 27.66 -5.89 13.38
N GLY A 49 26.76 -6.79 12.96
CA GLY A 49 26.31 -7.88 13.83
C GLY A 49 25.29 -7.55 14.92
N ARG A 50 24.03 -7.84 14.59
CA ARG A 50 22.83 -7.96 15.45
C ARG A 50 22.16 -6.66 15.89
N GLY A 51 20.97 -6.43 15.34
CA GLY A 51 19.97 -5.56 15.94
C GLY A 51 19.15 -4.80 14.90
N GLY A 52 17.93 -5.27 14.66
CA GLY A 52 16.98 -4.65 13.73
C GLY A 52 16.29 -5.75 12.96
N HIS A 53 15.11 -6.16 13.42
CA HIS A 53 14.23 -7.01 12.62
C HIS A 53 13.79 -6.15 11.44
N ASP A 54 14.56 -6.26 10.36
CA ASP A 54 14.15 -5.83 9.04
C ASP A 54 12.96 -6.73 8.69
N HIS A 55 11.76 -6.31 9.11
CA HIS A 55 10.53 -6.73 8.45
C HIS A 55 10.51 -6.06 7.07
N ALA A 56 11.56 -6.33 6.27
CA ALA A 56 11.54 -6.20 4.85
C ALA A 56 10.51 -7.22 4.38
N THR A 57 9.24 -6.80 4.36
CA THR A 57 8.29 -7.39 3.44
C THR A 57 8.99 -7.29 2.08
N PRO A 58 9.29 -8.42 1.42
CA PRO A 58 10.04 -8.38 0.17
C PRO A 58 9.34 -7.38 -0.75
N ARG A 59 10.03 -6.49 -1.46
CA ARG A 59 9.29 -5.55 -2.30
C ARG A 59 8.67 -6.34 -3.45
N VAL A 60 7.62 -5.82 -4.08
CA VAL A 60 7.05 -6.43 -5.30
C VAL A 60 8.10 -6.64 -6.40
N GLY A 61 9.16 -5.85 -6.42
CA GLY A 61 10.29 -6.04 -7.33
C GLY A 61 11.27 -7.17 -6.96
N ASP A 62 11.14 -7.79 -5.80
CA ASP A 62 11.99 -8.90 -5.34
C ASP A 62 11.37 -10.28 -5.63
N THR A 63 10.17 -10.34 -6.23
CA THR A 63 9.52 -11.60 -6.57
C THR A 63 10.06 -12.16 -7.90
N PRO A 64 10.31 -13.48 -8.00
CA PRO A 64 10.78 -14.10 -9.23
C PRO A 64 9.72 -14.07 -10.35
N GLU A 65 8.45 -13.87 -10.02
CA GLU A 65 7.36 -13.80 -10.96
C GLU A 65 7.28 -12.43 -11.67
N PRO A 66 6.98 -12.40 -12.98
CA PRO A 66 6.97 -11.17 -13.78
C PRO A 66 5.79 -10.23 -13.49
N HIS A 67 4.73 -10.72 -12.85
CA HIS A 67 3.56 -9.90 -12.50
C HIS A 67 3.33 -9.97 -11.01
N ALA A 68 3.27 -8.81 -10.36
CA ALA A 68 3.05 -8.72 -8.93
C ALA A 68 2.39 -7.39 -8.57
N VAL A 69 1.57 -7.41 -7.53
CA VAL A 69 0.88 -6.24 -6.99
C VAL A 69 1.01 -6.23 -5.47
N ASP A 70 1.19 -5.04 -4.90
CA ASP A 70 1.14 -4.76 -3.47
C ASP A 70 0.37 -3.46 -3.31
N ILE A 71 -0.79 -3.57 -2.68
CA ILE A 71 -1.77 -2.50 -2.57
C ILE A 71 -2.23 -2.40 -1.12
N ALA A 72 -2.39 -1.17 -0.65
CA ALA A 72 -3.04 -0.86 0.61
C ALA A 72 -4.32 -0.06 0.31
N LEU A 73 -5.41 -0.45 0.96
CA LEU A 73 -6.71 0.21 0.84
C LEU A 73 -7.18 0.59 2.25
N LYS A 74 -7.65 1.83 2.40
CA LYS A 74 -8.28 2.29 3.64
C LYS A 74 -9.80 2.41 3.42
N VAL A 75 -10.57 1.63 4.17
CA VAL A 75 -12.06 1.67 4.16
C VAL A 75 -12.53 1.77 5.60
N ASP A 76 -13.44 2.70 5.89
CA ASP A 76 -14.00 2.93 7.23
C ASP A 76 -12.96 3.12 8.36
N GLY A 77 -11.80 3.67 8.01
CA GLY A 77 -10.71 3.90 8.96
C GLY A 77 -9.71 2.74 9.07
N GLU A 78 -10.11 1.54 8.66
CA GLU A 78 -9.27 0.34 8.69
C GLU A 78 -8.41 0.23 7.42
N VAL A 79 -7.16 -0.18 7.58
CA VAL A 79 -6.23 -0.38 6.46
C VAL A 79 -6.08 -1.86 6.16
N ALA A 80 -6.48 -2.26 4.96
CA ALA A 80 -6.27 -3.59 4.42
C ALA A 80 -5.10 -3.58 3.43
N ARG A 81 -4.20 -4.55 3.54
CA ARG A 81 -3.08 -4.73 2.61
C ARG A 81 -3.23 -6.04 1.88
N TYR A 82 -2.96 -6.03 0.57
CA TYR A 82 -2.99 -7.21 -0.25
C TYR A 82 -1.79 -7.27 -1.19
N ARG A 83 -1.28 -8.49 -1.33
CA ARG A 83 -0.14 -8.77 -2.18
C ARG A 83 -0.32 -10.12 -2.86
N THR A 84 -0.04 -10.14 -4.16
CA THR A 84 0.05 -11.37 -4.95
C THR A 84 1.10 -11.22 -6.04
N SER A 85 1.66 -12.35 -6.47
CA SER A 85 2.63 -12.44 -7.56
C SER A 85 2.39 -13.73 -8.34
N SER A 86 2.31 -13.65 -9.67
CA SER A 86 2.14 -14.81 -10.54
C SER A 86 2.77 -14.60 -11.92
N ASN A 87 3.00 -15.72 -12.61
CA ASN A 87 3.41 -15.72 -14.01
C ASN A 87 2.23 -15.43 -14.97
N ASP A 88 0.96 -15.52 -14.52
CA ASP A 88 -0.22 -15.14 -15.31
C ASP A 88 -0.80 -13.81 -14.79
N VAL A 89 -0.82 -12.81 -15.66
CA VAL A 89 -1.40 -11.48 -15.36
C VAL A 89 -2.89 -11.55 -15.02
N ARG A 90 -3.63 -12.51 -15.59
CA ARG A 90 -5.07 -12.66 -15.35
C ARG A 90 -5.34 -13.16 -13.94
N GLU A 91 -4.47 -14.01 -13.41
CA GLU A 91 -4.57 -14.50 -12.03
C GLU A 91 -4.35 -13.35 -11.06
N VAL A 92 -3.23 -12.62 -11.18
CA VAL A 92 -2.95 -11.42 -10.37
C VAL A 92 -4.10 -10.42 -10.39
N PHE A 93 -4.63 -10.14 -11.58
CA PHE A 93 -5.72 -9.19 -11.74
C PHE A 93 -7.05 -9.69 -11.15
N ALA A 94 -7.41 -10.95 -11.38
CA ALA A 94 -8.65 -11.53 -10.85
C ALA A 94 -8.62 -11.61 -9.32
N GLU A 95 -7.47 -11.97 -8.74
CA GLU A 95 -7.33 -12.03 -7.29
C GLU A 95 -7.37 -10.62 -6.67
N LEU A 96 -6.71 -9.63 -7.29
CA LEU A 96 -6.79 -8.24 -6.87
C LEU A 96 -8.24 -7.72 -6.85
N LEU A 97 -8.98 -7.91 -7.95
CA LEU A 97 -10.36 -7.45 -8.05
C LEU A 97 -11.27 -8.16 -7.04
N THR A 98 -11.06 -9.47 -6.84
CA THR A 98 -11.81 -10.26 -5.87
C THR A 98 -11.55 -9.77 -4.45
N TRP A 99 -10.28 -9.56 -4.09
CA TRP A 99 -9.90 -9.01 -2.79
C TRP A 99 -10.50 -7.61 -2.58
N TYR A 100 -10.39 -6.74 -3.58
CA TYR A 100 -10.92 -5.38 -3.51
C TYR A 100 -12.43 -5.36 -3.29
N ALA A 101 -13.16 -6.23 -4.01
CA ALA A 101 -14.60 -6.37 -3.86
C ALA A 101 -15.00 -6.83 -2.44
N THR A 102 -14.27 -7.79 -1.86
CA THR A 102 -14.48 -8.23 -0.46
C THR A 102 -14.24 -7.11 0.54
N GLN A 103 -13.32 -6.18 0.25
CA GLN A 103 -13.04 -5.06 1.14
C GLN A 103 -14.09 -3.94 1.06
N LEU A 104 -14.77 -3.79 -0.08
CA LEU A 104 -15.83 -2.80 -0.26
C LEU A 104 -17.14 -3.21 0.40
N ASP A 105 -17.55 -4.46 0.20
CA ASP A 105 -18.79 -4.99 0.75
C ASP A 105 -18.59 -6.47 1.06
N ALA A 106 -18.55 -6.80 2.34
CA ALA A 106 -18.36 -8.17 2.82
C ALA A 106 -19.66 -8.97 2.87
N ASP A 107 -20.82 -8.31 2.74
CA ASP A 107 -22.13 -8.95 2.74
C ASP A 107 -22.54 -9.41 1.34
N LEU A 108 -22.05 -8.74 0.28
CA LEU A 108 -22.22 -9.14 -1.11
C LEU A 108 -21.15 -10.13 -1.57
N SER A 109 -21.51 -11.00 -2.53
CA SER A 109 -20.49 -11.82 -3.17
C SER A 109 -19.54 -10.94 -4.01
N PRO A 110 -18.24 -11.29 -4.13
CA PRO A 110 -17.29 -10.50 -4.91
C PRO A 110 -17.76 -10.25 -6.35
N GLU A 111 -18.43 -11.22 -6.98
CA GLU A 111 -18.96 -11.08 -8.34
C GLU A 111 -20.08 -10.03 -8.41
N GLU A 112 -21.00 -10.02 -7.44
CA GLU A 112 -22.10 -9.05 -7.39
C GLU A 112 -21.59 -7.64 -7.13
N THR A 113 -20.63 -7.48 -6.23
CA THR A 113 -19.97 -6.19 -5.96
C THR A 113 -19.28 -5.68 -7.22
N LEU A 114 -18.49 -6.51 -7.91
CA LEU A 114 -17.81 -6.13 -9.15
C LEU A 114 -18.80 -5.78 -10.27
N ARG A 115 -19.93 -6.50 -10.37
CA ARG A 115 -20.99 -6.18 -11.33
C ARG A 115 -21.55 -4.78 -11.09
N LEU A 116 -21.93 -4.47 -9.84
CA LEU A 116 -22.45 -3.16 -9.46
C LEU A 116 -21.43 -2.05 -9.75
N MET A 117 -20.16 -2.27 -9.40
CA MET A 117 -19.09 -1.34 -9.71
C MET A 117 -18.98 -1.05 -11.21
N LEU A 118 -19.04 -2.08 -12.05
CA LEU A 118 -18.96 -1.94 -13.51
C LEU A 118 -20.18 -1.21 -14.09
N GLU A 119 -21.38 -1.43 -13.53
CA GLU A 119 -22.60 -0.72 -13.94
C GLU A 119 -22.52 0.79 -13.68
N HIS A 120 -21.81 1.18 -12.62
CA HIS A 120 -21.60 2.58 -12.25
C HIS A 120 -20.32 3.20 -12.80
N ALA A 121 -19.41 2.38 -13.34
CA ALA A 121 -18.18 2.86 -13.92
C ALA A 121 -18.45 3.47 -15.30
N ASP A 122 -18.00 4.70 -15.50
CA ASP A 122 -18.01 5.37 -16.80
C ASP A 122 -16.88 4.78 -17.66
N LEU A 123 -17.15 3.63 -18.28
CA LEU A 123 -16.17 2.87 -19.08
C LEU A 123 -16.24 3.18 -20.59
N GLU A 124 -17.20 4.02 -21.00
CA GLU A 124 -17.35 4.48 -22.38
C GLU A 124 -16.54 5.76 -22.59
N ARG A 125 -15.22 5.63 -22.74
CA ARG A 125 -14.35 6.72 -23.21
C ARG A 125 -13.83 6.47 -24.62
#